data_AF-A0A934P7A6-F1
#
_entry.id   AF-A0A934P7A6-F1
#
_cell.length_a   1.000
_cell.length_b   1.000
_cell.length_c   1.000
_cell.angle_alpha   90.00
_cell.angle_beta   90.00
_cell.angle_gamma   90.00
#
_symmetry.space_group_name_H-M   'P 1'
#
loop_
_entity.id
_entity.type
_entity.pdbx_description
1 polymer ?
#
loop_
_entity_poly.entity_id
_entity_poly.type
_entity_poly.pdbx_seq_one_letter_code
_entity_poly.pdbx_strand_id
1 'polypeptide(L)' 'MASEPPSPAQLIGLGAGIVGFIIFGLVIGLLLDGVLDTSPLFVALGLGLGIVGAAGTLIVQFRAFMKD' A
#
# COMPACT_ATOMS: atom_id res chain seq x y z
N MET A 1 19.02 3.72 24.25
CA MET A 1 19.76 3.17 23.10
C MET A 1 19.37 4.02 21.92
N ALA A 2 20.32 4.53 21.14
CA ALA A 2 19.98 5.42 20.02
C ALA A 2 19.46 4.56 18.87
N SER A 3 18.21 4.78 18.47
CA SER A 3 17.58 4.16 17.30
C SER A 3 18.48 4.37 16.09
N GLU A 4 18.98 3.29 15.52
CA GLU A 4 19.80 3.37 14.32
C GLU A 4 18.89 3.84 13.16
N PRO A 5 19.26 4.89 12.40
CA PRO A 5 18.39 5.41 11.36
C PRO A 5 18.14 4.35 10.28
N PRO A 6 16.91 4.27 9.74
CA PRO A 6 16.54 3.24 8.77
C PRO A 6 17.43 3.31 7.52
N SER A 7 17.89 2.15 7.08
CA SER A 7 18.75 2.04 5.91
C SER A 7 18.00 2.42 4.62
N PRO A 8 18.70 2.89 3.56
CA PRO A 8 18.08 3.21 2.29
C PRO A 8 17.27 2.05 1.68
N ALA A 9 17.71 0.81 1.88
CA ALA A 9 17.00 -0.38 1.42
C ALA A 9 15.65 -0.55 2.13
N GLN A 10 15.57 -0.26 3.43
CA GLN A 10 14.30 -0.29 4.18
C GLN A 10 13.34 0.80 3.70
N LEU A 11 13.85 2.00 3.41
CA LEU A 11 13.04 3.09 2.87
C LEU A 11 12.49 2.77 1.48
N ILE A 12 13.31 2.18 0.61
CA ILE A 12 12.88 1.70 -0.72
C ILE A 12 11.83 0.61 -0.58
N GLY A 13 12.05 -0.37 0.31
CA GLY A 13 11.09 -1.44 0.58
C GLY A 13 9.74 -0.90 1.07
N LEU A 14 9.75 0.10 1.95
CA LEU A 14 8.55 0.79 2.41
C LEU A 14 7.82 1.47 1.24
N GLY A 15 8.52 2.26 0.43
CA GLY A 15 7.94 2.94 -0.72
C GLY A 15 7.37 1.97 -1.77
N ALA A 16 8.13 0.91 -2.09
CA ALA A 16 7.69 -0.14 -3.00
C ALA A 16 6.46 -0.89 -2.48
N GLY A 17 6.39 -1.16 -1.17
CA GLY A 17 5.22 -1.77 -0.54
C GLY A 17 3.98 -0.89 -0.66
N ILE A 18 4.11 0.41 -0.37
CA ILE A 18 3.02 1.40 -0.50
C ILE A 18 2.49 1.42 -1.95
N VAL A 19 3.39 1.56 -2.93
CA VAL A 19 3.02 1.56 -4.34
C VAL A 19 2.39 0.22 -4.74
N GLY A 20 2.92 -0.89 -4.22
CA GLY A 20 2.40 -2.23 -4.43
C GLY A 20 0.94 -2.38 -4.02
N PHE A 21 0.55 -1.88 -2.85
CA PHE A 21 -0.85 -1.91 -2.40
C PHE A 21 -1.79 -1.16 -3.34
N ILE A 22 -1.38 0.01 -3.83
CA ILE A 22 -2.19 0.83 -4.74
C ILE A 22 -2.33 0.15 -6.11
N ILE A 23 -1.20 -0.26 -6.70
CA ILE A 23 -1.21 -0.91 -8.02
C ILE A 23 -1.99 -2.22 -7.97
N PHE A 24 -1.79 -3.03 -6.93
CA PHE A 24 -2.51 -4.29 -6.77
C PHE A 24 -4.02 -4.08 -6.70
N GLY A 25 -4.48 -3.13 -5.87
CA GLY A 25 -5.90 -2.78 -5.77
C GLY A 25 -6.48 -2.28 -7.08
N LEU A 26 -5.75 -1.42 -7.80
CA LEU A 26 -6.17 -0.91 -9.11
C LEU A 26 -6.26 -1.99 -10.18
N VAL A 27 -5.25 -2.86 -10.28
CA VAL A 27 -5.22 -3.94 -11.28
C VAL A 27 -6.36 -4.91 -11.05
N ILE A 28 -6.59 -5.33 -9.80
CA ILE A 28 -7.72 -6.20 -9.47
C ILE A 28 -9.05 -5.51 -9.76
N GLY A 29 -9.18 -4.23 -9.39
CA GLY A 29 -10.40 -3.46 -9.65
C GLY A 29 -10.71 -3.36 -11.14
N LEU A 30 -9.69 -3.07 -11.97
CA LEU A 30 -9.83 -2.99 -13.42
C LEU A 30 -10.24 -4.33 -14.05
N LEU A 31 -9.64 -5.43 -13.59
CA LEU A 31 -9.99 -6.76 -14.08
C LEU A 31 -11.42 -7.14 -13.71
N LEU A 32 -11.85 -6.83 -12.48
CA LEU A 32 -13.21 -7.10 -12.03
C LEU A 32 -14.24 -6.25 -12.79
N ASP A 33 -13.99 -4.94 -12.92
CA ASP A 33 -14.89 -4.06 -13.67
C ASP A 33 -14.99 -4.50 -15.14
N GLY A 34 -13.89 -4.94 -15.75
CA GLY A 34 -13.87 -5.43 -17.13
C GLY A 34 -14.55 -6.78 -17.34
N VAL A 35 -14.57 -7.67 -16.33
CA VAL A 35 -15.24 -8.98 -16.41
C VAL A 35 -16.73 -8.91 -16.06
N LEU A 36 -17.11 -7.97 -15.20
CA LEU A 36 -18.48 -7.85 -14.69
C LEU A 36 -19.31 -6.76 -15.40
N ASP A 37 -18.73 -6.07 -16.39
CA ASP A 37 -19.34 -4.92 -17.09
C ASP A 37 -19.91 -3.88 -16.12
N THR A 38 -19.26 -3.72 -14.97
CA THR A 38 -19.66 -2.70 -14.00
C THR A 38 -19.09 -1.34 -14.40
N SER A 39 -19.76 -0.27 -13.97
CA SER A 39 -19.14 1.05 -13.86
C SER A 39 -17.89 0.95 -12.97
N PRO A 40 -16.94 1.93 -12.94
CA PRO A 40 -15.61 1.80 -12.32
C PRO A 40 -15.63 1.72 -10.77
N LEU A 41 -16.43 0.81 -10.24
CA LEU A 41 -16.78 0.61 -8.85
C LEU A 41 -15.72 -0.27 -8.18
N PHE A 42 -15.33 -1.38 -8.82
CA PHE A 42 -14.27 -2.23 -8.26
C PHE A 42 -12.91 -1.54 -8.31
N VAL A 43 -12.65 -0.71 -9.32
CA VAL A 43 -11.49 0.20 -9.33
C VAL A 43 -11.53 1.16 -8.14
N ALA A 44 -12.68 1.82 -7.89
CA ALA A 44 -12.81 2.75 -6.77
C ALA A 44 -12.63 2.06 -5.41
N LEU A 45 -13.26 0.90 -5.22
CA LEU A 45 -13.11 0.08 -4.01
C LEU A 45 -11.68 -0.44 -3.85
N GLY A 46 -11.08 -0.95 -4.92
CA GLY A 46 -9.71 -1.45 -4.95
C GLY A 46 -8.70 -0.36 -4.60
N LEU A 47 -8.89 0.87 -5.12
CA LEU A 47 -8.09 2.02 -4.76
C LEU A 47 -8.27 2.40 -3.28
N GLY A 48 -9.51 2.45 -2.79
CA GLY A 48 -9.80 2.74 -1.39
C GLY A 48 -9.13 1.73 -0.45
N LEU A 49 -9.24 0.44 -0.73
CA LEU A 49 -8.57 -0.62 0.03
C LEU A 49 -7.05 -0.53 -0.08
N GLY A 50 -6.50 -0.23 -1.25
CA GLY A 50 -5.07 -0.01 -1.45
C GLY A 50 -4.53 1.15 -0.61
N ILE A 51 -5.26 2.27 -0.54
CA ILE A 51 -4.91 3.43 0.29
C ILE A 51 -4.92 3.05 1.78
N VAL A 52 -5.96 2.36 2.24
CA VAL A 52 -6.06 1.91 3.64
C VAL A 52 -4.93 0.94 3.99
N GLY A 53 -4.60 -0.01 3.10
CA GLY A 53 -3.49 -0.93 3.26
C GLY A 53 -2.15 -0.21 3.34
N ALA A 54 -1.88 0.70 2.40
CA ALA A 54 -0.68 1.51 2.37
C ALA A 54 -0.52 2.36 3.65
N ALA A 55 -1.59 3.02 4.10
CA ALA A 55 -1.58 3.80 5.33
C ALA A 55 -1.31 2.92 6.56
N GLY A 56 -1.94 1.75 6.64
CA GLY A 56 -1.71 0.77 7.70
C GLY A 56 -0.25 0.31 7.74
N THR A 57 0.32 -0.09 6.60
CA THR A 57 1.73 -0.49 6.49
C THR A 57 2.68 0.64 6.88
N LEU A 58 2.40 1.86 6.43
CA LEU A 58 3.19 3.03 6.81
C LEU A 58 3.18 3.22 8.33
N ILE A 59 2.01 3.20 8.97
CA ILE A 59 1.88 3.36 10.42
C ILE A 59 2.62 2.26 11.18
N VAL A 60 2.50 1.00 10.74
CA VAL A 60 3.17 -0.14 11.38
C VAL A 60 4.69 -0.01 11.29
N GLN A 61 5.23 0.27 10.10
CA GLN A 61 6.66 0.40 9.87
C GLN A 61 7.23 1.63 10.59
N PHE A 62 6.52 2.76 10.57
CA PHE A 62 6.94 3.96 11.29
C PHE A 62 7.00 3.73 12.80
N ARG A 63 6.01 3.01 13.36
CA ARG A 63 6.01 2.63 14.78
C ARG A 63 7.12 1.65 15.12
N ALA A 64 7.52 0.78 14.19
CA ALA A 64 8.66 -0.12 14.39
C ALA A 64 9.96 0.70 14.48
N PHE A 65 10.19 1.61 13.52
CA PHE A 65 11.38 2.48 13.51
C PHE A 65 11.51 3.41 14.71
N MET A 66 10.41 3.72 15.40
CA MET A 66 10.42 4.55 16.62
C MET A 66 10.60 3.74 17.92
N LYS A 67 10.39 2.43 17.89
CA LYS A 67 10.47 1.56 19.08
C LYS A 67 11.86 0.94 19.25
N ASP A 68 12.57 0.75 18.15
CA ASP A 68 14.00 0.43 18.14
C ASP A 68 14.83 1.66 18.48
#